data_AF-A0AA37BXW9-F1
#
_entry.id   AF-A0AA37BXW9-F1
#
_cell.length_a   1.000
_cell.length_b   1.000
_cell.length_c   1.000
_cell.angle_alpha   90.00
_cell.angle_beta   90.00
_cell.angle_gamma   90.00
#
_symmetry.space_group_name_H-M   'P 1'
#
loop_
_entity.id
_entity.type
_entity.pdbx_description
1 polymer ?
#
loop_
_entity_poly.entity_id
_entity_poly.type
_entity_poly.pdbx_seq_one_letter_code
_entity_poly.pdbx_strand_id
1 'polypeptide(L)'
;MERELWQGRGEGARGDVRAQGVRGGPGDGPGGPVGPLIVTEDPVLLDDLLRLCAAAGARPLVLAALPERRGEWEAAPLVLVGDDAAARTERAPRRPGVLLVGRDQGEPAVWQWAVRIGAEHVLRLPDAEAWLVDRIADVVEGAGRSARTVGVVGGRGGAGASTLACALAVTAAAGGSRTVLVDADPTGDPTGSRTASVRTYPLFALAAAL
;
A
#
# COMPACT_ATOMS: atom_id res chain seq x y z
N MET A 1 11.81 -72.44 -6.71
CA MET A 1 10.63 -71.80 -6.09
C MET A 1 10.51 -70.43 -6.73
N GLU A 2 10.10 -70.44 -7.99
CA GLU A 2 8.78 -70.00 -8.46
C GLU A 2 8.75 -68.47 -8.66
N ARG A 3 8.83 -68.02 -9.91
CA ARG A 3 7.69 -67.62 -10.79
C ARG A 3 7.28 -66.18 -10.49
N GLU A 4 6.94 -65.30 -11.41
CA GLU A 4 6.96 -65.20 -12.87
C GLU A 4 6.33 -63.81 -13.15
N LEU A 5 6.63 -63.21 -14.31
CA LEU A 5 5.70 -62.39 -15.12
C LEU A 5 5.12 -61.09 -14.53
N TRP A 6 5.61 -59.94 -15.02
CA TRP A 6 4.75 -59.02 -15.80
C TRP A 6 5.58 -58.08 -16.68
N GLN A 7 5.36 -58.19 -17.99
CA GLN A 7 5.76 -57.28 -19.07
C GLN A 7 4.62 -56.28 -19.32
N GLY A 8 4.95 -55.06 -19.77
CA GLY A 8 4.11 -54.36 -20.76
C GLY A 8 3.30 -53.12 -20.30
N ARG A 9 3.85 -51.94 -20.63
CA ARG A 9 3.28 -50.82 -21.42
C ARG A 9 1.75 -50.56 -21.43
N GLY A 10 1.38 -49.28 -21.19
CA GLY A 10 0.10 -48.63 -21.56
C GLY A 10 -0.38 -47.66 -20.47
N GLU A 11 -0.10 -46.35 -20.50
CA GLU A 11 -0.82 -45.28 -21.24
C GLU A 11 -2.17 -44.86 -20.58
N GLY A 12 -2.19 -43.64 -20.01
CA GLY A 12 -3.39 -42.77 -19.93
C GLY A 12 -4.19 -42.70 -18.62
N ALA A 13 -3.92 -41.69 -17.78
CA ALA A 13 -4.90 -40.99 -16.93
C ALA A 13 -4.24 -39.73 -16.33
N ARG A 14 -4.48 -38.54 -16.88
CA ARG A 14 -5.46 -37.54 -16.39
C ARG A 14 -5.37 -37.24 -14.89
N GLY A 15 -4.78 -36.08 -14.58
CA GLY A 15 -5.31 -35.03 -13.70
C GLY A 15 -5.56 -35.35 -12.23
N ASP A 16 -4.79 -34.71 -11.34
CA ASP A 16 -5.36 -33.84 -10.30
C ASP A 16 -4.21 -33.15 -9.54
N VAL A 17 -3.84 -31.94 -10.00
CA VAL A 17 -3.07 -31.01 -9.19
C VAL A 17 -4.05 -30.44 -8.17
N ARG A 18 -4.08 -31.05 -6.99
CA ARG A 18 -4.85 -30.54 -5.85
C ARG A 18 -4.36 -29.15 -5.51
N ALA A 19 -5.20 -28.16 -5.80
CA ALA A 19 -5.11 -26.81 -5.29
C ALA A 19 -5.05 -26.86 -3.74
N GLN A 20 -3.88 -26.54 -3.18
CA GLN A 20 -3.75 -26.30 -1.75
C GLN A 20 -4.32 -24.91 -1.45
N GLY A 21 -5.57 -24.90 -0.98
CA GLY A 21 -6.20 -23.72 -0.40
C GLY A 21 -5.44 -23.28 0.86
N VAL A 22 -4.87 -22.08 0.80
CA VAL A 22 -4.37 -21.35 1.97
C VAL A 22 -5.57 -21.05 2.87
N ARG A 23 -5.63 -21.67 4.04
CA ARG A 23 -6.62 -21.36 5.07
C ARG A 23 -6.27 -20.02 5.70
N GLY A 24 -7.12 -19.01 5.49
CA GLY A 24 -7.04 -17.71 6.16
C GLY A 24 -7.23 -17.85 7.67
N GLY A 25 -6.32 -17.25 8.44
CA GLY A 25 -6.45 -17.08 9.90
C GLY A 25 -7.46 -15.98 10.27
N PRO A 26 -7.93 -15.94 11.53
CA PRO A 26 -9.02 -15.07 11.94
C PRO A 26 -8.52 -13.63 12.12
N GLY A 27 -8.76 -12.81 11.09
CA GLY A 27 -8.52 -11.37 11.13
C GLY A 27 -9.16 -10.59 9.97
N ASP A 28 -9.93 -11.24 9.10
CA ASP A 28 -10.54 -10.60 7.94
C ASP A 28 -11.98 -10.18 8.26
N GLY A 29 -12.11 -9.06 8.99
CA GLY A 29 -13.34 -8.27 8.94
C GLY A 29 -13.39 -7.51 7.60
N PRO A 30 -14.57 -7.09 7.10
CA PRO A 30 -14.75 -6.46 5.79
C PRO A 30 -14.22 -5.00 5.72
N GLY A 31 -13.04 -4.74 6.27
CA GLY A 31 -12.46 -3.40 6.40
C GLY A 31 -10.94 -3.41 6.54
N GLY A 32 -10.25 -4.41 5.99
CA GLY A 32 -8.82 -4.26 5.70
C GLY A 32 -8.60 -3.09 4.73
N PRO A 33 -7.51 -2.31 4.85
CA PRO A 33 -7.23 -1.23 3.92
C PRO A 33 -7.24 -1.79 2.50
N VAL A 34 -8.08 -1.22 1.64
CA VAL A 34 -8.18 -1.62 0.24
C VAL A 34 -6.83 -1.33 -0.39
N GLY A 35 -6.14 -2.36 -0.89
CA GLY A 35 -4.85 -2.17 -1.54
C GLY A 35 -4.99 -1.52 -2.93
N PRO A 36 -3.86 -1.22 -3.60
CA PRO A 36 -3.88 -0.69 -4.96
C PRO A 36 -4.69 -1.59 -5.91
N LEU A 37 -5.43 -1.00 -6.82
CA LEU A 37 -6.11 -1.73 -7.90
C LEU A 37 -5.20 -1.81 -9.11
N ILE A 38 -5.00 -3.00 -9.67
CA ILE A 38 -4.26 -3.24 -10.92
C ILE A 38 -5.25 -3.66 -12.01
N VAL A 39 -5.18 -3.01 -13.16
CA VAL A 39 -5.96 -3.34 -14.36
C VAL A 39 -5.03 -3.55 -15.54
N THR A 40 -4.73 -4.81 -15.87
CA THR A 40 -3.93 -5.22 -17.04
C THR A 40 -4.21 -6.67 -17.41
N GLU A 41 -4.12 -7.00 -18.70
CA GLU A 41 -4.12 -8.36 -19.23
C GLU A 41 -2.71 -8.83 -19.65
N ASP A 42 -1.71 -7.93 -19.67
CA ASP A 42 -0.32 -8.30 -19.97
C ASP A 42 0.29 -9.02 -18.75
N PRO A 43 0.56 -10.34 -18.86
CA PRO A 43 1.06 -11.11 -17.73
C PRO A 43 2.45 -10.66 -17.27
N VAL A 44 3.27 -10.10 -18.17
CA VAL A 44 4.62 -9.64 -17.82
C VAL A 44 4.55 -8.34 -17.04
N LEU A 45 3.72 -7.40 -17.49
CA LEU A 45 3.47 -6.16 -16.76
C LEU A 45 2.81 -6.45 -15.41
N LEU A 46 1.86 -7.38 -15.37
CA LEU A 46 1.22 -7.81 -14.13
C LEU A 46 2.24 -8.34 -13.12
N ASP A 47 3.14 -9.24 -13.53
CA ASP A 47 4.18 -9.79 -12.65
C ASP A 47 5.11 -8.69 -12.11
N ASP A 48 5.49 -7.73 -12.94
CA ASP A 48 6.27 -6.57 -12.49
C ASP A 48 5.51 -5.71 -11.48
N LEU A 49 4.24 -5.37 -11.76
CA LEU A 49 3.42 -4.58 -10.84
C LEU A 49 3.17 -5.30 -9.50
N LEU A 50 2.95 -6.62 -9.53
CA LEU A 50 2.82 -7.44 -8.33
C LEU A 50 4.12 -7.45 -7.52
N ARG A 51 5.27 -7.57 -8.18
CA ARG A 51 6.59 -7.49 -7.54
C ARG A 51 6.80 -6.13 -6.87
N LEU A 52 6.46 -5.03 -7.55
CA LEU A 52 6.60 -3.68 -6.99
C LEU A 52 5.63 -3.43 -5.83
N CYS A 53 4.38 -3.91 -5.94
CA CYS A 53 3.44 -3.86 -4.82
C CYS A 53 3.96 -4.63 -3.60
N ALA A 54 4.50 -5.83 -3.81
CA ALA A 54 5.08 -6.62 -2.73
C ALA A 54 6.29 -5.92 -2.07
N ALA A 55 7.14 -5.26 -2.87
CA ALA A 55 8.26 -4.46 -2.35
C ALA A 55 7.78 -3.28 -1.48
N ALA A 56 6.64 -2.68 -1.82
CA ALA A 56 5.99 -1.62 -1.03
C ALA A 56 5.10 -2.15 0.12
N GLY A 57 5.05 -3.47 0.36
CA GLY A 57 4.18 -4.06 1.39
C GLY A 57 2.68 -4.02 1.07
N ALA A 58 2.31 -3.74 -0.18
CA ALA A 58 0.93 -3.64 -0.63
C ALA A 58 0.38 -5.00 -1.10
N ARG A 59 -0.91 -5.23 -0.87
CA ARG A 59 -1.65 -6.36 -1.46
C ARG A 59 -2.64 -5.83 -2.50
N PRO A 60 -2.30 -5.88 -3.80
CA PRO A 60 -3.16 -5.29 -4.80
C PRO A 60 -4.37 -6.17 -5.09
N LEU A 61 -5.48 -5.53 -5.49
CA LEU A 61 -6.60 -6.19 -6.15
C LEU A 61 -6.31 -6.19 -7.66
N VAL A 62 -6.40 -7.34 -8.33
CA VAL A 62 -6.13 -7.45 -9.76
C VAL A 62 -7.44 -7.69 -10.51
N LEU A 63 -7.70 -6.86 -11.52
CA LEU A 63 -8.86 -7.00 -12.40
C LEU A 63 -8.39 -7.10 -13.86
N ALA A 64 -8.85 -8.13 -14.56
CA ALA A 64 -8.59 -8.27 -15.99
C ALA A 64 -9.37 -7.23 -16.83
N ALA A 65 -10.51 -6.75 -16.32
CA ALA A 65 -11.32 -5.70 -16.95
C ALA A 65 -11.98 -4.84 -15.87
N LEU A 66 -12.41 -3.62 -16.22
CA LEU A 66 -13.15 -2.76 -15.30
C LEU A 66 -14.34 -3.53 -14.70
N PRO A 67 -14.53 -3.45 -13.37
CA PRO A 67 -15.63 -4.15 -12.73
C PRO A 67 -16.95 -3.50 -13.18
N GLU A 68 -17.99 -4.31 -13.43
CA GLU A 68 -19.35 -3.80 -13.64
C GLU A 68 -19.85 -2.99 -12.44
N ARG A 69 -19.25 -3.22 -11.26
CA ARG A 69 -19.51 -2.50 -10.01
C ARG A 69 -18.40 -1.48 -9.76
N ARG A 70 -18.74 -0.17 -9.88
CA ARG A 70 -17.85 0.99 -9.66
C ARG A 70 -17.13 1.02 -8.29
N GLY A 71 -17.58 0.24 -7.32
CA GLY A 71 -17.13 0.29 -5.94
C GLY A 71 -15.63 0.02 -5.74
N GLU A 72 -15.03 -0.91 -6.48
CA GLU A 72 -13.60 -1.23 -6.33
C GLU A 72 -12.70 -0.13 -6.90
N TRP A 73 -13.09 0.45 -8.04
CA TRP A 73 -12.39 1.59 -8.64
C TRP A 73 -12.42 2.83 -7.74
N GLU A 74 -13.55 3.10 -7.10
CA GLU A 74 -13.73 4.24 -6.21
C GLU A 74 -13.09 4.02 -4.82
N ALA A 75 -13.12 2.78 -4.31
CA ALA A 75 -12.56 2.43 -3.01
C ALA A 75 -11.04 2.25 -3.01
N ALA A 76 -10.43 1.89 -4.14
CA ALA A 76 -8.99 1.72 -4.25
C ALA A 76 -8.27 3.05 -3.92
N PRO A 77 -7.21 3.06 -3.11
CA PRO A 77 -6.51 4.31 -2.80
C PRO A 77 -5.53 4.71 -3.92
N LEU A 78 -5.17 3.76 -4.80
CA LEU A 78 -4.37 3.94 -6.01
C LEU A 78 -4.87 2.98 -7.09
N VAL A 79 -4.89 3.41 -8.35
CA VAL A 79 -5.24 2.58 -9.51
C VAL A 79 -4.11 2.58 -10.53
N LEU A 80 -3.61 1.39 -10.85
CA LEU A 80 -2.56 1.13 -11.84
C LEU A 80 -3.22 0.51 -13.07
N VAL A 81 -3.15 1.20 -14.20
CA VAL A 81 -3.75 0.77 -15.47
C VAL A 81 -2.61 0.44 -16.43
N GLY A 82 -2.61 -0.76 -17.00
CA GLY A 82 -1.70 -1.13 -18.07
C GLY A 82 -2.02 -0.39 -19.37
N ASP A 83 -1.01 -0.12 -20.19
CA ASP A 83 -1.18 0.43 -21.55
C ASP A 83 -2.14 -0.41 -22.40
N ASP A 84 -2.09 -1.73 -22.26
CA ASP A 84 -2.97 -2.73 -22.88
C ASP A 84 -4.46 -2.58 -22.50
N ALA A 85 -4.73 -2.04 -21.31
CA ALA A 85 -6.08 -1.90 -20.74
C ALA A 85 -6.62 -0.46 -20.83
N ALA A 86 -5.79 0.52 -21.22
CA ALA A 86 -6.13 1.95 -21.20
C ALA A 86 -7.38 2.30 -22.02
N ALA A 87 -7.56 1.67 -23.18
CA ALA A 87 -8.74 1.88 -24.02
C ALA A 87 -10.04 1.37 -23.38
N ARG A 88 -9.95 0.29 -22.59
CA ARG A 88 -11.10 -0.32 -21.90
C ARG A 88 -11.48 0.44 -20.64
N THR A 89 -10.53 1.18 -20.05
CA THR A 89 -10.74 1.94 -18.81
C THR A 89 -11.27 3.36 -19.03
N GLU A 90 -11.47 3.80 -20.27
CA GLU A 90 -11.97 5.15 -20.60
C GLU A 90 -13.27 5.53 -19.88
N ARG A 91 -14.19 4.58 -19.69
CA ARG A 91 -15.49 4.84 -19.07
C ARG A 91 -15.47 4.84 -17.54
N ALA A 92 -14.30 4.63 -16.94
CA ALA A 92 -14.16 4.69 -15.49
C ALA A 92 -14.40 6.13 -14.98
N PRO A 93 -14.95 6.30 -13.75
CA PRO A 93 -15.04 7.61 -13.12
C PRO A 93 -13.65 8.25 -12.98
N ARG A 94 -13.53 9.53 -13.36
CA ARG A 94 -12.29 10.28 -13.12
C ARG A 94 -12.07 10.49 -11.63
N ARG A 95 -10.84 10.26 -11.18
CA ARG A 95 -10.42 10.38 -9.78
C ARG A 95 -8.91 10.65 -9.70
N PRO A 96 -8.40 11.21 -8.60
CA PRO A 96 -6.96 11.25 -8.34
C PRO A 96 -6.39 9.86 -8.10
N GLY A 97 -5.08 9.69 -8.28
CA GLY A 97 -4.39 8.43 -8.03
C GLY A 97 -4.63 7.37 -9.10
N VAL A 98 -4.82 7.77 -10.36
CA VAL A 98 -4.81 6.86 -11.53
C VAL A 98 -3.47 6.99 -12.23
N LEU A 99 -2.75 5.89 -12.40
CA LEU A 99 -1.45 5.84 -13.06
C LEU A 99 -1.54 4.91 -14.27
N LEU A 100 -1.08 5.38 -15.42
CA LEU A 100 -0.92 4.56 -16.61
C LEU A 100 0.50 3.98 -16.60
N VAL A 101 0.64 2.67 -16.72
CA VAL A 101 1.93 1.98 -16.67
C VAL A 101 2.10 1.15 -17.93
N GLY A 102 3.26 1.24 -18.56
CA GLY A 102 3.59 0.48 -19.75
C GLY A 102 5.08 0.20 -19.86
N ARG A 103 5.45 -0.59 -20.86
CA ARG A 103 6.86 -0.91 -21.15
C ARG A 103 7.39 -0.14 -22.35
N ASP A 104 6.52 0.22 -23.31
CA ASP A 104 6.85 1.02 -24.48
C ASP A 104 5.97 2.27 -24.56
N GLN A 105 6.56 3.43 -24.26
CA GLN A 105 5.87 4.73 -24.26
C GLN A 105 5.89 5.41 -25.63
N GLY A 106 6.40 4.73 -26.66
CA GLY A 106 6.71 5.31 -27.97
C GLY A 106 5.51 5.70 -28.82
N GLU A 107 4.30 5.21 -28.49
CA GLU A 107 3.10 5.53 -29.28
C GLU A 107 2.40 6.81 -28.78
N PRO A 108 2.10 7.78 -29.66
CA PRO A 108 1.28 8.95 -29.34
C PRO A 108 -0.09 8.58 -28.74
N ALA A 109 -0.59 7.37 -29.01
CA ALA A 109 -1.84 6.85 -28.49
C ALA A 109 -1.83 6.70 -26.96
N VAL A 110 -0.69 6.34 -26.34
CA VAL A 110 -0.58 6.12 -24.89
C VAL A 110 -0.89 7.41 -24.12
N TRP A 111 -0.35 8.54 -24.59
CA TRP A 111 -0.61 9.86 -24.01
C TRP A 111 -2.06 10.32 -24.20
N GLN A 112 -2.66 10.02 -25.36
CA GLN A 112 -4.09 10.30 -25.58
C GLN A 112 -4.96 9.51 -24.61
N TRP A 113 -4.64 8.24 -24.38
CA TRP A 113 -5.36 7.41 -23.42
C TRP A 113 -5.18 7.89 -21.99
N ALA A 114 -3.96 8.29 -21.59
CA ALA A 114 -3.70 8.89 -20.29
C ALA A 114 -4.62 10.08 -20.01
N VAL A 115 -4.79 10.98 -20.98
CA VAL A 115 -5.69 12.14 -20.85
C VAL A 115 -7.16 11.73 -20.77
N ARG A 116 -7.58 10.72 -21.56
CA ARG A 116 -8.97 10.25 -21.57
C ARG A 116 -9.36 9.65 -20.23
N ILE A 117 -8.54 8.73 -19.70
CA ILE A 117 -8.75 8.06 -18.41
C ILE A 117 -8.50 9.00 -17.22
N GLY A 118 -7.84 10.15 -17.44
CA GLY A 118 -7.48 11.09 -16.38
C GLY A 118 -6.32 10.60 -15.53
N ALA A 119 -5.36 9.89 -16.13
CA ALA A 119 -4.15 9.45 -15.47
C ALA A 119 -3.32 10.66 -15.02
N GLU A 120 -2.87 10.61 -13.78
CA GLU A 120 -2.03 11.62 -13.16
C GLU A 120 -0.59 11.53 -13.69
N HIS A 121 -0.12 10.30 -13.94
CA HIS A 121 1.20 10.03 -14.49
C HIS A 121 1.14 8.88 -15.51
N VAL A 122 2.06 8.92 -16.47
CA VAL A 122 2.40 7.82 -17.38
C VAL A 122 3.78 7.33 -17.00
N LEU A 123 3.90 6.05 -16.67
CA LEU A 123 5.11 5.43 -16.12
C LEU A 123 5.64 4.37 -17.06
N ARG A 124 6.96 4.38 -17.25
CA ARG A 124 7.68 3.34 -17.98
C ARG A 124 8.36 2.39 -17.02
N LEU A 125 8.15 1.10 -17.19
CA LEU A 125 9.01 0.10 -16.57
C LEU A 125 10.13 -0.31 -17.54
N PRO A 126 11.38 -0.47 -17.06
CA PRO A 126 11.78 -0.46 -15.63
C PRO A 126 12.17 0.92 -15.06
N ASP A 127 12.21 1.99 -15.86
CA ASP A 127 12.78 3.28 -15.45
C ASP A 127 12.09 3.92 -14.22
N ALA A 128 10.80 3.71 -14.06
CA ALA A 128 9.97 4.29 -13.00
C ALA A 128 9.71 3.35 -11.81
N GLU A 129 10.39 2.20 -11.72
CA GLU A 129 10.14 1.21 -10.64
C GLU A 129 10.29 1.80 -9.24
N ALA A 130 11.39 2.50 -8.98
CA ALA A 130 11.66 3.08 -7.65
C ALA A 130 10.59 4.11 -7.26
N TRP A 131 10.24 5.00 -8.19
CA TRP A 131 9.19 5.99 -7.98
C TRP A 131 7.83 5.33 -7.72
N LEU A 132 7.50 4.26 -8.45
CA LEU A 132 6.24 3.54 -8.28
C LEU A 132 6.17 2.83 -6.93
N VAL A 133 7.28 2.23 -6.46
CA VAL A 133 7.36 1.62 -5.13
C VAL A 133 7.12 2.66 -4.04
N ASP A 134 7.81 3.80 -4.10
CA ASP A 134 7.63 4.90 -3.13
C ASP A 134 6.18 5.40 -3.13
N ARG A 135 5.59 5.58 -4.32
CA ARG A 135 4.20 6.04 -4.44
C ARG A 135 3.20 5.02 -3.89
N ILE A 136 3.42 3.73 -4.10
CA ILE A 136 2.58 2.68 -3.52
C ILE A 136 2.72 2.68 -1.99
N ALA A 137 3.94 2.80 -1.47
CA ALA A 137 4.20 2.85 -0.03
C ALA A 137 3.50 4.04 0.63
N ASP A 138 3.60 5.24 0.06
CA ASP A 138 2.89 6.44 0.52
C ASP A 138 1.38 6.19 0.66
N VAL A 139 0.80 5.49 -0.33
CA VAL A 139 -0.63 5.21 -0.36
C VAL A 139 -1.00 4.16 0.68
N VAL A 140 -0.18 3.12 0.86
CA VAL A 140 -0.41 2.10 1.90
C VAL A 140 -0.31 2.71 3.30
N GLU A 141 0.65 3.60 3.53
CA GLU A 141 0.80 4.33 4.79
C GLU A 141 -0.35 5.32 5.01
N GLY A 142 -0.76 6.03 3.96
CA GLY A 142 -1.85 7.00 3.98
C GLY A 142 -3.26 6.40 3.98
N ALA A 143 -3.42 5.12 3.60
CA ALA A 143 -4.68 4.38 3.60
C ALA A 143 -5.15 3.95 5.02
N GLY A 144 -4.32 4.22 6.04
CA GLY A 144 -4.77 4.16 7.43
C GLY A 144 -5.88 5.19 7.70
N ARG A 145 -6.79 4.87 8.64
CA ARG A 145 -7.75 5.88 9.12
C ARG A 145 -6.98 7.11 9.60
N SER A 146 -7.35 8.29 9.09
CA SER A 146 -6.75 9.54 9.55
C SER A 146 -6.94 9.68 11.06
N ALA A 147 -5.85 9.56 11.82
CA ALA A 147 -5.87 9.82 13.25
C ALA A 147 -5.83 11.33 13.49
N ARG A 148 -6.55 11.82 14.51
CA ARG A 148 -6.37 13.20 14.94
C ARG A 148 -5.02 13.30 15.66
N THR A 149 -4.13 14.11 15.09
CA THR A 149 -2.79 14.39 15.61
C THR A 149 -2.76 15.77 16.25
N VAL A 150 -2.33 15.84 17.52
CA VAL A 150 -2.09 17.11 18.22
C VAL A 150 -0.62 17.19 18.60
N GLY A 151 0.07 18.24 18.14
CA GLY A 151 1.43 18.57 18.54
C GLY A 151 1.46 19.64 19.62
N VAL A 152 2.15 19.40 20.73
CA VAL A 152 2.30 20.37 21.83
C VAL A 152 3.71 20.93 21.87
N VAL A 153 3.87 22.24 21.69
CA VAL A 153 5.18 22.91 21.71
C VAL A 153 5.28 23.86 22.90
N GLY A 154 6.32 23.68 23.72
CA GLY A 154 6.62 24.58 24.84
C GLY A 154 7.38 25.81 24.37
N GLY A 155 6.95 27.01 24.79
CA GLY A 155 7.65 28.26 24.49
C GLY A 155 9.00 28.41 25.21
N ARG A 156 9.28 27.58 26.23
CA ARG A 156 10.54 27.52 26.97
C ARG A 156 10.72 26.12 27.60
N GLY A 157 11.95 25.80 28.00
CA GLY A 157 12.22 24.62 28.84
C GLY A 157 11.38 24.65 30.13
N GLY A 158 10.74 23.53 30.46
CA GLY A 158 9.86 23.42 31.63
C GLY A 158 8.49 24.11 31.50
N ALA A 159 8.06 24.51 30.29
CA ALA A 159 6.74 25.09 30.08
C ALA A 159 5.56 24.11 30.27
N GLY A 160 5.84 22.83 30.54
CA GLY A 160 4.80 21.82 30.74
C GLY A 160 4.20 21.24 29.46
N ALA A 161 4.88 21.38 28.30
CA ALA A 161 4.42 20.79 27.04
C ALA A 161 4.18 19.28 27.15
N SER A 162 5.13 18.54 27.75
CA SER A 162 5.01 17.10 28.00
C SER A 162 3.86 16.77 28.95
N THR A 163 3.65 17.57 29.99
CA THR A 163 2.52 17.40 30.92
C THR A 163 1.18 17.61 30.23
N LEU A 164 1.06 18.65 29.41
CA LEU A 164 -0.15 18.93 28.64
C LEU A 164 -0.43 17.83 27.61
N ALA A 165 0.60 17.35 26.90
CA ALA A 165 0.43 16.26 25.95
C ALA A 165 0.00 14.96 26.65
N CYS A 166 0.58 14.66 27.82
CA CYS A 166 0.17 13.52 28.63
C CYS A 166 -1.27 13.65 29.11
N ALA A 167 -1.68 14.84 29.57
CA ALA A 167 -3.06 15.12 29.96
C ALA A 167 -4.06 14.95 28.79
N LEU A 168 -3.70 15.44 27.60
CA LEU A 168 -4.51 15.24 26.38
C LEU A 168 -4.65 13.75 26.04
N ALA A 169 -3.55 13.00 26.11
CA ALA A 169 -3.56 11.58 25.81
C ALA A 169 -4.43 10.78 26.80
N VAL A 170 -4.29 11.05 28.11
CA VAL A 170 -5.10 10.43 29.16
C VAL A 170 -6.58 10.78 28.99
N THR A 171 -6.89 12.03 28.65
CA THR A 171 -8.28 12.49 28.44
C THR A 171 -8.90 11.83 27.22
N ALA A 172 -8.17 11.72 26.11
CA ALA A 172 -8.63 11.05 24.89
C ALA A 172 -8.85 9.55 25.12
N ALA A 173 -7.93 8.88 25.82
CA ALA A 173 -8.06 7.48 26.19
C ALA A 173 -9.26 7.24 27.12
N ALA A 174 -9.47 8.11 28.12
CA ALA A 174 -10.64 8.06 29.00
C ALA A 174 -11.96 8.27 28.23
N GLY A 175 -11.93 9.05 27.15
CA GLY A 175 -13.04 9.24 26.21
C GLY A 175 -13.26 8.08 25.23
N GLY A 176 -12.51 6.97 25.35
CA GLY A 176 -12.66 5.77 24.52
C GLY A 176 -11.93 5.81 23.17
N SER A 177 -11.08 6.81 22.93
CA SER A 177 -10.24 6.85 21.72
C SER A 177 -9.05 5.92 21.86
N ARG A 178 -8.63 5.27 20.78
CA ARG A 178 -7.36 4.55 20.76
C ARG A 178 -6.23 5.56 20.69
N THR A 179 -5.53 5.78 21.80
CA THR A 179 -4.56 6.88 21.92
C THR A 179 -3.13 6.38 22.04
N VAL A 180 -2.22 6.99 21.27
CA VAL A 180 -0.76 6.83 21.41
C VAL A 180 -0.16 8.18 21.75
N LEU A 181 0.75 8.23 22.73
CA LEU A 181 1.59 9.38 23.05
C LEU A 181 3.02 9.09 22.61
N VAL A 182 3.57 9.89 21.70
CA VAL A 182 4.97 9.79 21.24
C VAL A 182 5.75 10.97 21.81
N ASP A 183 6.91 10.75 22.41
CA ASP A 183 7.86 11.80 22.81
C ASP A 183 8.99 11.90 21.77
N ALA A 184 9.08 13.02 21.06
CA ALA A 184 10.05 13.22 19.99
C ALA A 184 11.30 13.99 20.45
N ASP A 185 11.77 13.76 21.68
CA ASP A 185 13.06 14.30 22.14
C ASP A 185 14.22 13.62 21.40
N PRO A 186 15.08 14.36 20.66
CA PRO A 186 16.20 13.78 19.94
C PRO A 186 17.33 13.24 20.85
N THR A 187 17.24 13.34 22.18
CA THR A 187 18.33 12.96 23.11
C THR A 187 18.47 11.46 23.41
N GLY A 188 17.89 10.58 22.59
CA GLY A 188 18.08 9.13 22.67
C GLY A 188 19.45 8.65 22.14
N ASP A 189 20.54 9.02 22.79
CA ASP A 189 21.82 8.28 22.67
C ASP A 189 21.81 7.12 23.70
N PRO A 190 21.95 5.84 23.29
CA PRO A 190 22.04 4.71 24.21
C PRO A 190 23.34 4.66 25.03
N THR A 191 24.31 5.54 24.75
CA THR A 191 25.64 5.57 25.36
C THR A 191 25.90 6.93 25.99
N GLY A 192 25.70 7.01 27.31
CA GLY A 192 25.85 8.26 28.06
C GLY A 192 27.22 8.93 27.89
N SER A 193 27.23 10.12 27.29
CA SER A 193 28.24 11.13 27.57
C SER A 193 27.57 12.49 27.73
N ARG A 194 27.65 13.03 28.97
CA ARG A 194 27.18 14.37 29.29
C ARG A 194 28.22 15.39 28.84
N THR A 195 27.83 16.29 27.95
CA THR A 195 28.36 17.67 27.94
C THR A 195 27.24 18.63 27.58
N ALA A 196 27.07 19.66 28.41
CA ALA A 196 25.94 20.58 28.37
C ALA A 196 26.12 21.72 27.36
N SER A 197 24.97 22.23 26.92
CA SER A 197 24.69 23.52 26.29
C SER A 197 24.77 23.60 24.77
N VAL A 198 23.62 23.41 24.11
CA VAL A 198 23.01 24.31 23.12
C VAL A 198 21.49 24.04 23.11
N ARG A 199 20.70 25.12 23.03
CA ARG A 199 19.23 25.22 22.99
C ARG A 199 18.47 24.02 22.42
N THR A 200 17.55 23.45 23.21
CA THR A 200 16.52 22.53 22.70
C THR A 200 15.17 23.25 22.58
N TYR A 201 14.72 23.43 21.34
CA TYR A 201 13.31 23.59 20.94
C TYR A 201 13.06 22.59 19.80
N PRO A 202 11.86 22.03 19.60
CA PRO A 202 10.77 21.75 20.52
C PRO A 202 10.58 20.23 20.74
N LEU A 203 10.13 19.84 21.93
CA LEU A 203 9.57 18.52 22.18
C LEU A 203 8.23 18.44 21.45
N PHE A 204 8.13 17.63 20.38
CA PHE A 204 6.84 17.29 19.80
C PHE A 204 6.28 16.09 20.55
N ALA A 205 5.16 16.28 21.23
CA ALA A 205 4.39 15.16 21.73
C ALA A 205 3.17 14.95 20.83
N LEU A 206 3.08 13.76 20.21
CA LEU A 206 2.00 13.40 19.29
C LEU A 206 0.98 12.55 20.04
N ALA A 207 -0.24 13.08 20.26
CA ALA A 207 -1.38 12.27 20.66
C ALA A 207 -2.14 11.86 19.40
N ALA A 208 -2.09 10.59 19.01
CA ALA A 208 -2.86 10.06 17.88
C ALA A 208 -4.10 9.35 18.42
N ALA A 209 -5.29 9.87 18.14
CA ALA A 209 -6.56 9.18 18.39
C ALA A 209 -7.05 8.46 17.12
N LEU A 210 -7.03 7.13 17.14
CA LEU A 210 -7.58 6.21 16.11
C LEU A 210 -9.04 5.84 16.43
#